data_AF-A0A925W7B0-F1
#
_entry.id   AF-A0A925W7B0-F1
#
_cell.length_a   1.000
_cell.length_b   1.000
_cell.length_c   1.000
_cell.angle_alpha   90.00
_cell.angle_beta   90.00
_cell.angle_gamma   90.00
#
_symmetry.space_group_name_H-M   'P 1'
#
loop_
_entity.id
_entity.type
_entity.pdbx_description
1 polymer ?
#
loop_
_entity_poly.entity_id
_entity_poly.type
_entity_poly.pdbx_seq_one_letter_code
_entity_poly.pdbx_strand_id
1 'polypeptide(L)' 'MTTSGNTLAAPDRTVLERLLQSGITESRALDHLRGGWVRVDGKKVQDPAYPATPPSQVELKVIMRSTS' A
#
# COMPACT_ATOMS: atom_id res chain seq x y z
N MET A 1 0.92 -38.49 0.46
CA MET A 1 -0.22 -37.71 1.02
C MET A 1 0.34 -37.07 2.28
N THR A 2 0.73 -35.80 2.28
CA THR A 2 -0.19 -34.67 2.46
C THR A 2 0.43 -33.39 1.91
N THR A 3 -0.18 -32.83 0.87
CA THR A 3 -0.02 -31.42 0.50
C THR A 3 -0.72 -30.61 1.58
N SER A 4 0.00 -30.21 2.62
CA SER A 4 -0.47 -29.19 3.56
C SER A 4 -0.35 -27.84 2.85
N GLY A 5 -1.28 -27.59 1.94
CA GLY A 5 -1.58 -26.27 1.43
C GLY A 5 -2.15 -25.45 2.58
N ASN A 6 -1.26 -25.05 3.50
CA ASN A 6 -1.54 -23.96 4.41
C ASN A 6 -1.48 -22.70 3.55
N THR A 7 -2.56 -22.45 2.80
CA THR A 7 -2.87 -21.15 2.24
C THR A 7 -3.00 -20.23 3.45
N LEU A 8 -1.88 -19.73 3.95
CA LEU A 8 -1.83 -18.54 4.75
C LEU A 8 -2.49 -17.50 3.86
N ALA A 9 -3.80 -17.28 4.03
CA ALA A 9 -4.45 -16.09 3.53
C ALA A 9 -3.50 -14.96 3.94
N ALA A 10 -2.81 -14.38 2.95
CA ALA A 10 -1.77 -13.40 3.22
C ALA A 10 -2.40 -12.40 4.21
N PRO A 11 -1.78 -12.18 5.39
CA PRO A 11 -2.41 -11.39 6.44
C PRO A 11 -2.98 -10.13 5.79
N ASP A 12 -4.24 -9.78 6.05
CA ASP A 12 -4.93 -8.65 5.41
C ASP A 12 -4.05 -7.39 5.49
N ARG A 13 -3.20 -7.21 4.46
CA ARG A 13 -2.16 -6.18 4.49
C ARG A 13 -2.85 -4.88 4.17
N THR A 14 -2.73 -3.96 5.09
CA THR A 14 -3.24 -2.61 4.88
C THR A 14 -2.34 -1.84 3.91
N VAL A 15 -2.87 -0.76 3.34
CA VAL A 15 -2.07 0.16 2.52
C VAL A 15 -0.85 0.66 3.28
N LEU A 16 -1.00 0.98 4.57
CA LEU A 16 0.11 1.43 5.40
C LEU A 16 1.22 0.37 5.47
N GLU A 17 0.88 -0.89 5.77
CA GLU A 17 1.85 -1.98 5.83
C GLU A 17 2.55 -2.21 4.49
N ARG A 18 1.83 -2.06 3.37
CA ARG A 18 2.41 -2.19 2.02
C ARG A 18 3.41 -1.06 1.74
N LEU A 19 3.10 0.17 2.16
CA LEU A 19 4.01 1.31 2.03
C LEU A 19 5.27 1.13 2.91
N LEU A 20 5.09 0.66 4.14
CA LEU A 20 6.20 0.34 5.06
C LEU A 20 7.09 -0.77 4.49
N GLN A 21 6.49 -1.83 3.94
CA GLN A 21 7.21 -2.92 3.28
C GLN A 21 8.03 -2.42 2.07
N SER A 22 7.58 -1.37 1.39
CA SER A 22 8.33 -0.73 0.29
C SER A 22 9.51 0.14 0.76
N GLY A 23 9.77 0.22 2.07
CA GLY A 23 10.86 1.01 2.65
C GLY A 23 10.52 2.48 2.89
N ILE A 24 9.24 2.84 2.85
CA ILE A 24 8.78 4.19 3.20
C ILE A 24 8.56 4.25 4.71
N THR A 25 8.98 5.34 5.36
CA THR A 25 8.70 5.54 6.79
C THR A 25 7.23 5.82 7.04
N GLU A 26 6.72 5.45 8.21
CA GLU A 26 5.32 5.66 8.58
C GLU A 26 4.86 7.11 8.38
N SER A 27 5.61 8.09 8.90
CA SER A 27 5.28 9.51 8.75
C SER A 27 5.15 9.93 7.28
N ARG A 28 6.03 9.42 6.41
CA ARG A 28 6.00 9.71 4.97
C ARG A 28 4.85 8.99 4.27
N ALA A 29 4.53 7.76 4.67
CA ALA A 29 3.38 7.03 4.17
C ALA A 29 2.07 7.76 4.52
N LEU A 30 1.94 8.26 5.75
CA LEU A 30 0.79 9.04 6.20
C LEU A 30 0.67 10.38 5.46
N ASP A 31 1.79 11.08 5.22
CA ASP A 31 1.80 12.29 4.40
C ASP A 31 1.33 12.00 2.96
N HIS A 32 1.81 10.90 2.38
CA HIS A 32 1.41 10.47 1.03
C HIS A 32 -0.07 10.11 0.94
N LEU A 33 -0.60 9.45 1.97
CA LEU A 33 -2.01 9.12 2.08
C LEU A 33 -2.87 10.38 2.21
N ARG A 34 -2.49 11.31 3.10
CA ARG A 34 -3.18 12.60 3.28
C ARG A 34 -3.14 13.47 2.03
N GLY A 35 -2.03 13.49 1.33
CA GLY A 35 -1.90 14.20 0.06
C GLY A 35 -2.59 13.50 -1.11
N GLY A 36 -3.05 12.26 -0.90
CA GLY A 36 -3.81 11.52 -1.90
C GLY A 36 -2.96 11.01 -3.07
N TRP A 37 -1.69 10.73 -2.79
CA TRP A 37 -0.68 10.25 -3.73
C TRP A 37 -0.71 8.72 -3.90
N VAL A 38 -1.39 8.03 -2.99
CA VAL A 38 -1.45 6.57 -2.96
C VAL A 38 -2.62 6.08 -3.80
N ARG A 39 -2.36 5.06 -4.61
CA ARG A 39 -3.38 4.34 -5.38
C ARG A 39 -3.33 2.84 -5.09
N VAL A 40 -4.49 2.24 -4.97
CA VAL A 40 -4.67 0.79 -4.87
C VAL A 40 -5.51 0.36 -6.06
N ASP A 41 -4.95 -0.47 -6.94
CA ASP A 41 -5.59 -0.90 -8.19
C ASP A 41 -6.15 0.29 -9.00
N GLY A 42 -5.38 1.37 -9.07
CA GLY A 42 -5.75 2.62 -9.74
C GLY A 42 -6.69 3.56 -8.97
N LYS A 43 -7.29 3.11 -7.85
CA LYS A 43 -8.16 3.94 -6.99
C LYS A 43 -7.34 4.77 -6.02
N LYS A 44 -7.63 6.07 -5.95
CA LYS A 44 -7.03 6.96 -4.95
C LYS A 44 -7.47 6.52 -3.55
N VAL A 45 -6.51 6.20 -2.69
CA VAL A 45 -6.76 5.79 -1.30
C VAL A 45 -6.02 6.74 -0.37
N GLN A 46 -6.70 7.16 0.69
CA GLN A 46 -6.15 8.02 1.75
C GLN A 46 -6.26 7.36 3.13
N ASP A 47 -7.01 6.26 3.21
CA ASP A 47 -7.18 5.53 4.45
C ASP A 47 -5.99 4.57 4.64
N PRO A 48 -5.21 4.70 5.73
CA PRO A 48 -4.08 3.81 6.02
C PRO A 48 -4.50 2.36 6.28
N ALA A 49 -5.71 2.13 6.80
CA ALA A 49 -6.27 0.82 7.09
C ALA A 49 -7.00 0.19 5.90
N TYR A 50 -7.01 0.85 4.74
CA TYR A 50 -7.61 0.30 3.53
C TYR A 50 -6.97 -1.04 3.16
N PRO A 51 -7.77 -2.06 2.78
CA PRO A 51 -7.24 -3.37 2.42
C PRO A 51 -6.43 -3.30 1.12
N ALA A 52 -5.20 -3.80 1.15
CA ALA A 52 -4.27 -3.86 0.03
C ALA A 52 -3.56 -5.23 -0.05
N THR A 53 -4.34 -6.28 0.19
CA THR A 53 -3.94 -7.67 0.10
C THR A 53 -3.55 -8.04 -1.33
N PRO A 54 -2.45 -8.78 -1.57
CA PRO A 54 -2.15 -9.31 -2.90
C PRO A 54 -3.36 -10.06 -3.49
N PRO A 55 -3.70 -9.86 -4.77
CA PRO A 55 -2.87 -9.29 -5.84
C PRO A 55 -2.94 -7.76 -5.98
N SER A 56 -3.57 -7.02 -5.06
CA SER A 56 -3.73 -5.57 -5.17
C SER A 56 -2.41 -4.83 -5.36
N GLN A 57 -2.38 -3.96 -6.37
CA GLN A 57 -1.24 -3.13 -6.69
C GLN A 57 -1.30 -1.82 -5.91
N VAL A 58 -0.31 -1.58 -5.06
CA VAL A 58 -0.16 -0.31 -4.33
C VAL A 58 0.88 0.53 -5.05
N GLU A 59 0.44 1.65 -5.61
CA GLU A 59 1.28 2.60 -6.32
C GLU A 59 1.40 3.89 -5.53
N LEU A 60 2.62 4.42 -5.44
CA LEU A 60 2.87 5.76 -4.95
C LEU A 60 3.13 6.70 -6.13
N LYS A 61 2.16 7.55 -6.47
CA LYS A 61 2.38 8.62 -7.45
C LYS A 61 2.98 9.83 -6.74
N VAL A 62 4.30 9.85 -6.60
CA VAL A 62 4.99 11.11 -6.29
C VAL A 62 4.90 11.97 -7.54
N ILE A 63 4.03 12.99 -7.57
CA ILE A 63 4.32 14.07 -8.51
C ILE A 63 5.54 14.78 -7.92
N MET A 64 6.67 14.69 -8.60
CA MET A 64 7.68 15.72 -8.40
C MET A 64 6.96 17.04 -8.66
N ARG A 65 6.79 17.86 -7.63
CA ARG A 65 6.51 19.28 -7.86
C ARG A 65 7.74 19.77 -8.62
N SER A 66 7.63 19.88 -9.94
CA SER A 66 8.58 20.62 -10.74
C SER A 66 8.59 22.03 -10.19
N THR A 67 9.56 22.32 -9.33
CA THR A 67 9.89 23.70 -8.96
C THR A 67 10.46 24.33 -10.21
N SER A 68 9.62 25.10 -10.91
CA SER A 68 10.05 26.08 -11.91
C SER A 68 10.90 27.16 -11.27
#